data_AF-A0A8S3CCD3-F1
#
_entry.id   AF-A0A8S3CCD3-F1
#
_cell.length_a   1.000
_cell.length_b   1.000
_cell.length_c   1.000
_cell.angle_alpha   90.00
_cell.angle_beta   90.00
_cell.angle_gamma   90.00
#
_symmetry.space_group_name_H-M   'P 1'
#
loop_
_entity.id
_entity.type
_entity.pdbx_description
1 polymer ?
#
loop_
_entity_poly.entity_id
_entity_poly.type
_entity_poly.pdbx_seq_one_letter_code
_entity_poly.pdbx_strand_id
1 'polypeptide(L)' 'PHMRRDVADYVRACILCQQYKPTNQKPGGLMKPIIVSEPWYTVGIDITGPFTKTRRGNRFILVVVDYFTKWVELFPLQST' A
#
# COMPACT_ATOMS: atom_id res chain seq x y z
N PRO A 1 1.79 -7.06 -43.76
CA PRO A 1 1.07 -7.75 -42.65
C PRO A 1 1.76 -7.42 -41.32
N HIS A 2 1.03 -7.27 -40.20
CA HIS A 2 1.54 -6.91 -38.85
C HIS A 2 1.84 -5.43 -38.50
N MET A 3 1.63 -4.46 -39.40
CA MET A 3 1.87 -3.03 -39.11
C MET A 3 1.25 -2.52 -37.79
N ARG A 4 0.02 -2.96 -37.46
CA ARG A 4 -0.65 -2.55 -36.21
C ARG A 4 0.12 -3.01 -34.97
N ARG A 5 0.74 -4.19 -35.02
CA ARG A 5 1.54 -4.74 -33.92
C ARG A 5 2.84 -3.95 -33.77
N ASP A 6 3.55 -3.73 -34.86
CA ASP A 6 4.83 -3.01 -34.85
C ASP A 6 4.67 -1.57 -34.33
N VAL A 7 3.61 -0.88 -34.76
CA VAL A 7 3.27 0.46 -34.25
C VAL A 7 2.93 0.41 -32.77
N ALA A 8 2.17 -0.59 -32.31
CA ALA A 8 1.84 -0.72 -30.89
C ALA A 8 3.09 -1.00 -30.04
N ASP A 9 4.01 -1.84 -30.53
CA ASP A 9 5.26 -2.18 -29.84
C ASP A 9 6.20 -0.96 -29.77
N TYR A 10 6.33 -0.21 -30.86
CA TYR A 10 7.07 1.07 -30.89
C TYR A 10 6.50 2.11 -29.91
N VAL A 11 5.17 2.31 -29.91
CA VAL A 11 4.52 3.27 -29.01
C VAL A 11 4.67 2.86 -27.55
N ARG A 12 4.64 1.55 -27.22
CA ARG A 12 4.91 1.05 -25.86
C ARG A 12 6.35 1.28 -25.43
N ALA A 13 7.31 1.17 -26.34
CA ALA A 13 8.74 1.38 -26.05
C ALA A 13 9.15 2.87 -25.97
N CYS A 14 8.40 3.77 -26.63
CA CYS A 14 8.73 5.20 -26.67
C CYS A 14 8.46 5.90 -25.32
N ILE A 15 9.52 6.34 -24.64
CA ILE A 15 9.45 7.05 -23.33
C ILE A 15 8.60 8.32 -23.43
N LEU A 16 8.78 9.13 -24.48
CA LEU A 16 8.00 10.35 -24.67
C LEU A 16 6.50 10.03 -24.79
N CYS A 17 6.14 8.99 -25.55
CA CYS A 17 4.74 8.58 -25.66
C CYS A 17 4.16 8.13 -24.32
N GLN A 18 4.92 7.39 -23.50
CA GLN A 18 4.45 6.94 -22.19
C GLN A 18 4.34 8.07 -21.15
N GLN A 19 5.21 9.09 -21.23
CA GLN A 19 5.19 10.23 -20.32
C GLN A 19 4.07 11.24 -20.61
N TYR A 20 3.85 11.56 -21.88
CA TYR A 20 2.91 12.61 -22.27
C TYR A 20 1.49 12.11 -22.54
N LYS A 21 1.32 10.83 -22.89
CA LYS A 21 -0.01 10.28 -23.17
C LYS A 21 -0.71 9.96 -21.85
N PRO A 22 -1.85 10.61 -21.54
CA PRO A 22 -2.61 10.25 -20.36
C PRO A 22 -3.11 8.80 -20.46
N THR A 23 -3.19 8.15 -19.30
CA THR A 23 -3.82 6.85 -19.20
C THR A 23 -5.30 6.98 -19.53
N ASN A 24 -5.80 6.09 -20.38
CA ASN A 24 -7.24 5.94 -20.62
C ASN A 24 -7.86 4.91 -19.67
N GLN A 25 -7.09 4.41 -18.68
CA GLN A 25 -7.63 3.54 -17.64
C GLN A 25 -8.63 4.32 -16.80
N LYS A 26 -9.73 3.66 -16.44
CA LYS A 26 -10.67 4.23 -15.48
C LYS A 26 -9.93 4.45 -14.16
N PRO A 27 -10.21 5.55 -13.43
CA PRO A 27 -9.66 5.75 -12.11
C PRO A 27 -10.00 4.55 -11.22
N GLY A 28 -9.12 4.28 -10.24
CA GLY A 28 -9.42 3.30 -9.20
C GLY A 28 -10.75 3.64 -8.53
N GLY A 29 -11.54 2.60 -8.21
CA GLY A 29 -12.78 2.78 -7.48
C GLY A 29 -12.56 3.37 -6.09
N LEU A 30 -13.63 3.89 -5.47
CA LEU A 30 -13.58 4.38 -4.10
C LEU A 30 -13.27 3.24 -3.13
N MET A 31 -12.45 3.53 -2.11
CA MET A 31 -12.22 2.62 -1.00
C MET A 31 -13.54 2.35 -0.29
N LYS A 32 -13.88 1.08 -0.12
CA LYS A 32 -15.09 0.68 0.59
C LYS A 32 -14.80 0.55 2.09
N PRO A 33 -15.75 0.94 2.96
CA PRO A 33 -15.59 0.74 4.39
C PRO A 33 -15.56 -0.75 4.73
N ILE A 34 -14.82 -1.08 5.77
CA ILE A 34 -14.78 -2.43 6.34
C ILE A 34 -15.87 -2.49 7.41
N ILE A 35 -16.88 -3.32 7.18
CA ILE A 35 -18.04 -3.47 8.08
C ILE A 35 -17.71 -4.55 9.10
N VAL A 36 -17.78 -4.19 10.38
CA VAL A 36 -17.51 -5.09 11.52
C VAL A 36 -18.56 -4.87 12.60
N SER A 37 -19.00 -5.95 13.25
CA SER A 37 -20.13 -5.94 14.20
C SER A 37 -19.76 -6.30 15.63
N GLU A 38 -18.55 -6.80 15.88
CA GLU A 38 -18.12 -7.22 17.21
C GLU A 38 -16.62 -6.96 17.45
N PRO A 39 -16.20 -6.73 18.71
CA PRO A 39 -14.79 -6.54 19.07
C PRO A 39 -13.94 -7.73 18.63
N TRP A 40 -12.71 -7.46 18.18
CA TRP A 40 -11.70 -8.47 17.82
C TRP A 40 -12.04 -9.36 16.61
N TYR A 41 -13.12 -9.06 15.87
CA TYR A 41 -13.47 -9.77 14.65
C TYR A 41 -12.50 -9.48 13.49
N THR A 42 -12.04 -8.24 13.38
CA THR A 42 -11.07 -7.84 12.35
C THR A 42 -10.07 -6.88 12.96
N VAL A 43 -8.79 -7.18 12.74
CA VAL A 43 -7.68 -6.34 13.18
C VAL A 43 -6.87 -5.84 11.99
N GLY A 44 -6.50 -4.57 12.01
CA GLY A 44 -5.49 -4.01 11.12
C GLY A 44 -4.11 -4.13 11.76
N ILE A 45 -3.13 -4.58 11.00
CA ILE A 45 -1.75 -4.70 11.46
C ILE A 45 -0.87 -3.85 10.53
N ASP A 46 -0.05 -2.99 11.12
CA ASP A 46 0.89 -2.15 10.39
C ASP A 46 2.22 -2.03 11.15
N ILE A 47 3.29 -1.64 10.45
CA ILE A 47 4.60 -1.38 11.04
C ILE A 47 5.00 0.04 10.71
N THR A 48 5.29 0.83 11.75
CA THR A 48 5.77 2.21 11.59
C THR A 48 7.26 2.32 11.93
N GLY A 49 7.98 3.12 11.16
CA GLY A 49 9.42 3.38 11.33
C GLY A 49 10.18 3.40 10.00
N PRO A 50 11.53 3.38 10.05
CA PRO A 50 12.36 3.29 11.25
C PRO A 50 12.41 4.60 12.06
N PHE A 51 12.35 4.48 13.38
CA PHE A 51 12.60 5.56 14.34
C PHE A 51 14.04 5.53 14.86
N THR A 52 14.41 6.55 15.64
CA THR A 52 15.68 6.56 16.38
C THR A 52 15.81 5.32 17.25
N LYS A 53 16.93 4.62 17.12
CA LYS A 53 17.19 3.36 17.83
C LYS A 53 17.21 3.60 19.34
N THR A 54 16.37 2.87 20.06
CA THR A 54 16.38 2.87 21.54
C THR A 54 17.59 2.11 22.08
N ARG A 55 17.90 2.27 23.37
CA ARG A 55 18.96 1.50 24.06
C ARG A 55 18.75 -0.02 23.97
N ARG A 56 17.49 -0.46 23.88
CA ARG A 56 17.10 -1.88 23.74
C ARG A 56 17.10 -2.34 22.28
N GLY A 57 17.56 -1.53 21.34
CA GLY A 57 17.68 -1.90 19.92
C GLY A 57 16.41 -1.74 19.09
N ASN A 58 15.29 -1.34 19.69
CA ASN A 58 14.03 -1.14 18.97
C ASN A 58 14.14 0.05 18.00
N ARG A 59 13.63 -0.14 16.77
CA ARG A 59 13.54 0.89 15.73
C ARG A 59 12.16 0.99 15.09
N PHE A 60 11.26 0.05 15.34
CA PHE A 60 9.93 0.03 14.73
C PHE A 60 8.87 -0.18 15.79
N ILE A 61 7.62 0.14 15.43
CA ILE A 61 6.44 -0.15 16.24
C ILE A 61 5.49 -0.98 15.39
N LEU A 62 5.14 -2.17 15.87
CA LEU A 62 4.01 -2.93 15.38
C LEU A 62 2.73 -2.32 15.95
N VAL A 63 1.83 -1.93 15.07
CA VAL A 63 0.53 -1.35 15.40
C VAL A 63 -0.53 -2.39 15.10
N VAL A 64 -1.32 -2.76 16.11
CA VAL A 64 -2.48 -3.65 15.96
C VAL A 64 -3.72 -2.86 16.36
N VAL A 65 -4.69 -2.75 15.46
CA VAL A 65 -5.91 -1.96 15.67
C VAL A 65 -7.13 -2.85 15.51
N ASP A 66 -7.95 -2.97 16.55
CA ASP A 66 -9.27 -3.57 16.42
C ASP A 66 -10.21 -2.64 15.63
N TYR A 67 -10.81 -3.14 14.56
CA TYR A 67 -11.60 -2.31 13.66
C TYR A 67 -12.96 -1.93 14.23
N PHE A 68 -13.49 -2.70 15.19
CA PHE A 68 -14.77 -2.40 15.81
C PHE A 68 -14.63 -1.34 16.90
N THR A 69 -13.82 -1.62 17.93
CA THR A 69 -13.64 -0.72 19.08
C THR A 69 -12.69 0.44 18.83
N LYS A 70 -11.87 0.35 17.76
CA LYS A 70 -10.71 1.25 17.52
C LYS A 70 -9.64 1.16 18.61
N TRP A 71 -9.64 0.09 19.40
CA TRP A 71 -8.59 -0.20 20.37
C TRP A 71 -7.24 -0.43 19.66
N VAL A 72 -6.17 0.11 20.23
CA VAL A 72 -4.82 0.06 19.65
C VAL A 72 -3.85 -0.61 20.61
N GLU A 73 -3.16 -1.64 20.14
CA GLU A 73 -2.04 -2.29 20.80
C GLU A 73 -0.74 -1.96 20.05
N LEU A 74 0.30 -1.57 20.80
CA LEU A 74 1.58 -1.14 20.25
C LEU A 74 2.72 -2.00 20.80
N PHE A 75 3.52 -2.60 19.91
CA PHE A 75 4.66 -3.43 20.32
C PHE A 75 5.96 -2.91 19.70
N PRO A 76 7.01 -2.69 20.51
CA PRO A 76 8.30 -2.25 19.98
C PRO A 76 9.04 -3.42 19.31
N LEU A 77 9.58 -3.18 18.12
CA LEU A 77 10.33 -4.18 17.35
C LEU A 77 11.79 -3.75 17.14
N GLN A 78 12.70 -4.72 17.27
CA GLN A 78 14.10 -4.58 16.91
C GLN A 78 14.29 -4.81 15.41
N SER A 79 15.23 -4.09 14.81
CA SER A 79 15.75 -4.48 13.49
C SER A 79 16.74 -5.61 13.69
N THR A 80 16.54 -6.73 13.01
CA THR A 80 17.58 -7.73 12.81
C THR A 80 18.72 -7.15 11.97
#